data_AF-A0A7D7U7H4-F1
#
_entry.id   AF-A0A7D7U7H4-F1
#
_cell.length_a   1.000
_cell.length_b   1.000
_cell.length_c   1.000
_cell.angle_alpha   90.00
_cell.angle_beta   90.00
_cell.angle_gamma   90.00
#
_symmetry.space_group_name_H-M   'P 1'
#
loop_
_entity.id
_entity.type
_entity.pdbx_description
1 polymer ?
#
loop_
_entity_poly.entity_id
_entity_poly.type
_entity_poly.pdbx_seq_one_letter_code
_entity_poly.pdbx_strand_id
1 'polypeptide(L)'
;MATNNKKIDFITSRELEKISFKYNNEGEYDSQEVDQVLDRVIDSLKFYETQIKRLEHHEQTLKKLQQDNERLNQIIGDQRVQIKEMSDNGYDRVAFMNKTTQLEKSLMSLSGISTQVSRMENLVSRIFSEVEIIKRMLSR
;
A
#
# COMPACT_ATOMS: atom_id res chain seq x y z
N MET A 1 -9.28 -0.79 23.86
CA MET A 1 -8.71 -2.04 24.41
C MET A 1 -7.54 -1.66 25.29
N ALA A 2 -7.70 -1.77 26.61
CA ALA A 2 -6.66 -1.37 27.56
C ALA A 2 -5.50 -2.38 27.49
N THR A 3 -4.33 -1.91 27.06
CA THR A 3 -3.07 -2.66 27.17
C THR A 3 -2.73 -2.74 28.66
N ASN A 4 -3.12 -3.85 29.29
CA ASN A 4 -2.71 -4.21 30.63
C ASN A 4 -1.19 -4.37 30.62
N ASN A 5 -0.48 -3.28 30.92
CA ASN A 5 0.97 -3.22 31.06
C ASN A 5 1.40 -3.84 32.40
N LYS A 6 0.86 -5.02 32.75
CA LYS A 6 1.43 -5.84 33.82
C LYS A 6 2.81 -6.25 33.32
N LYS A 7 3.84 -5.82 34.03
CA LYS A 7 5.21 -6.27 33.83
C LYS A 7 5.20 -7.78 34.03
N ILE A 8 5.17 -8.54 32.92
CA ILE A 8 5.13 -10.00 32.99
C ILE A 8 6.45 -10.44 33.61
N ASP A 9 6.36 -11.11 34.76
CA ASP A 9 7.50 -11.54 35.54
C ASP A 9 7.96 -12.90 35.02
N PHE A 10 8.86 -12.86 34.05
CA PHE A 10 9.31 -14.05 33.33
C PHE A 10 10.30 -14.86 34.17
N ILE A 11 10.01 -16.15 34.30
CA ILE A 11 10.97 -17.13 34.81
C ILE A 11 11.51 -18.00 33.68
N THR A 12 12.83 -18.18 33.64
CA THR A 12 13.54 -19.08 32.72
C THR A 12 13.74 -20.47 33.35
N SER A 13 14.01 -21.48 32.52
CA SER A 13 14.33 -22.83 33.00
C SER A 13 15.54 -22.86 33.96
N ARG A 14 16.57 -22.05 33.68
CA ARG A 14 17.74 -21.92 34.56
C ARG A 14 17.45 -21.25 35.90
N GLU A 15 16.42 -20.40 35.95
CA GLU A 15 15.99 -19.78 37.20
C GLU A 15 15.13 -20.74 38.02
N LEU A 16 14.26 -21.50 37.36
CA LEU A 16 13.48 -22.60 37.98
C LEU A 16 14.38 -23.62 38.67
N GLU A 17 15.45 -24.06 38.01
CA GLU A 17 16.41 -25.05 38.56
C GLU A 17 17.10 -24.58 39.84
N LYS A 18 17.11 -23.28 40.13
CA LYS A 18 17.76 -22.68 41.29
C LYS A 18 16.82 -22.39 42.44
N ILE A 19 15.51 -22.61 42.25
CA ILE A 19 14.52 -22.37 43.31
C ILE A 19 14.58 -23.52 44.31
N SER A 20 14.69 -23.16 45.59
CA SER A 20 14.53 -24.07 46.71
C SER A 20 13.31 -23.67 47.53
N PHE A 21 12.38 -24.59 47.72
CA PHE A 21 11.19 -24.36 48.53
C PHE A 21 11.46 -24.59 50.00
N LYS A 22 10.82 -23.80 50.86
CA LYS A 22 10.84 -24.01 52.31
C LYS A 22 9.87 -25.12 52.71
N TYR A 23 10.19 -25.78 53.81
CA TYR A 23 9.28 -26.73 54.45
C TYR A 23 8.45 -26.02 55.52
N ASN A 24 7.19 -26.40 55.62
CA ASN A 24 6.30 -26.03 56.72
C ASN A 24 6.62 -26.88 57.97
N ASN A 25 5.93 -26.59 59.08
CA ASN A 25 6.12 -27.30 60.35
C ASN A 25 5.71 -28.79 60.31
N GLU A 26 5.06 -29.23 59.23
CA GLU A 26 4.59 -30.59 59.00
C GLU A 26 5.53 -31.37 58.05
N GLY A 27 6.63 -30.75 57.61
CA GLY A 27 7.60 -31.36 56.70
C GLY A 27 7.16 -31.38 55.23
N GLU A 28 6.11 -30.66 54.88
CA GLU A 28 5.66 -30.47 53.50
C GLU A 28 6.20 -29.13 52.94
N TYR A 29 6.24 -28.98 51.61
CA TYR A 29 6.61 -27.70 51.01
C TYR A 29 5.58 -26.61 51.31
N ASP A 30 6.03 -25.37 51.49
CA ASP A 30 5.15 -24.21 51.63
C ASP A 30 4.31 -24.04 50.35
N SER A 31 3.02 -24.34 50.48
CA SER A 31 2.08 -24.32 49.35
C SER A 31 1.96 -22.93 48.72
N GLN A 32 2.06 -21.86 49.50
CA GLN A 32 1.99 -20.50 48.97
C GLN A 32 3.22 -20.14 48.13
N GLU A 33 4.41 -20.59 48.56
CA GLU A 33 5.65 -20.38 47.82
C GLU A 33 5.65 -21.18 46.51
N VAL A 34 5.18 -22.43 46.57
CA VAL A 34 5.03 -23.30 45.39
C VAL A 34 4.03 -22.70 44.39
N ASP A 35 2.85 -22.28 44.84
CA ASP A 35 1.81 -21.71 43.98
C ASP A 35 2.30 -20.44 43.27
N GLN A 36 3.01 -19.55 43.97
CA GLN A 36 3.57 -18.33 43.36
C GLN A 36 4.57 -18.62 42.25
N VAL A 37 5.40 -19.66 42.42
CA VAL A 37 6.34 -20.09 41.39
C VAL A 37 5.59 -20.71 40.21
N LEU A 38 4.59 -21.55 40.46
CA LEU A 38 3.77 -22.16 39.41
C LEU A 38 3.01 -21.11 38.59
N ASP A 39 2.46 -20.07 39.22
CA ASP A 39 1.81 -18.96 38.52
C ASP A 39 2.78 -18.25 37.57
N ARG A 40 4.02 -17.98 38.00
CA ARG A 40 5.07 -17.41 37.16
C ARG A 40 5.43 -18.31 35.98
N VAL A 41 5.50 -19.63 36.19
CA VAL A 41 5.73 -20.60 35.11
C VAL A 41 4.60 -20.55 34.09
N ILE A 42 3.35 -20.54 34.54
CA ILE A 42 2.17 -20.47 33.68
C ILE A 42 2.19 -19.20 32.84
N ASP A 43 2.51 -18.05 33.44
CA ASP A 43 2.59 -16.76 32.74
C ASP A 43 3.73 -16.75 31.70
N SER A 44 4.91 -17.29 32.05
CA SER A 44 6.02 -17.50 31.10
C SER A 44 5.59 -18.37 29.92
N LEU A 45 4.93 -19.50 30.17
CA LEU A 45 4.50 -20.44 29.12
C LEU A 45 3.46 -19.81 28.18
N LYS A 46 2.45 -19.12 28.73
CA LYS A 46 1.44 -18.41 27.92
C LYS A 46 2.05 -17.33 27.03
N PHE A 47 3.07 -16.64 27.52
CA PHE A 47 3.79 -15.67 26.73
C PHE A 47 4.53 -16.33 25.56
N TYR A 48 5.30 -17.39 25.82
CA TYR A 48 6.00 -18.10 24.75
C TYR A 48 5.05 -18.71 23.74
N GLU A 49 3.91 -19.27 24.18
CA GLU A 49 2.85 -19.74 23.28
C GLU A 49 2.35 -18.61 22.37
N THR A 50 2.15 -17.42 22.91
CA THR A 50 1.76 -16.24 22.14
C THR A 50 2.85 -15.81 21.15
N GLN A 51 4.12 -15.85 21.54
CA GLN A 51 5.23 -15.53 20.63
C GLN A 51 5.36 -16.57 19.52
N ILE A 52 5.17 -17.86 19.81
CA ILE A 52 5.18 -18.93 18.80
C ILE A 52 4.08 -18.68 17.78
N LYS A 53 2.84 -18.42 18.21
CA LYS A 53 1.73 -18.10 17.29
C LYS A 53 2.04 -16.87 16.41
N ARG A 54 2.70 -15.86 16.96
CA ARG A 54 3.16 -14.69 16.19
C ARG A 54 4.23 -15.07 15.16
N LEU A 55 5.20 -15.89 15.55
CA LEU A 55 6.24 -16.39 14.65
C LEU A 55 5.66 -17.23 13.51
N GLU A 56 4.73 -18.13 13.80
CA GLU A 56 4.02 -18.93 12.79
C GLU A 56 3.26 -18.02 11.80
N HIS A 57 2.59 -16.98 12.30
CA HIS A 57 1.91 -16.01 11.44
C HIS A 57 2.88 -15.22 10.55
N HIS A 58 4.03 -14.81 11.10
CA HIS A 58 5.08 -14.15 10.31
C HIS A 58 5.68 -15.08 9.27
N GLU A 59 5.88 -16.37 9.58
CA GLU A 59 6.35 -17.37 8.62
C GLU A 59 5.38 -17.54 7.45
N GLN A 60 4.07 -17.63 7.73
CA GLN A 60 3.05 -17.67 6.68
C GLN A 60 3.07 -16.42 5.80
N THR A 61 3.24 -15.24 6.41
CA THR A 61 3.34 -13.97 5.68
C THR A 61 4.58 -13.93 4.78
N LEU A 62 5.72 -14.40 5.26
CA LEU A 62 6.95 -14.49 4.48
C LEU A 62 6.82 -15.44 3.29
N LYS A 63 6.19 -16.62 3.50
CA LYS A 63 5.89 -17.57 2.41
C LYS A 63 5.04 -16.93 1.31
N LYS A 64 4.02 -16.16 1.68
CA LYS A 64 3.19 -15.42 0.71
C LYS A 64 4.00 -14.37 -0.05
N LEU A 65 4.82 -13.57 0.65
CA LEU A 65 5.67 -12.56 0.01
C LEU A 65 6.68 -13.19 -0.96
N GLN A 66 7.20 -14.37 -0.64
CA GLN A 66 8.09 -15.11 -1.53
C GLN A 66 7.38 -15.53 -2.82
N GLN A 67 6.15 -16.08 -2.71
CA GLN A 67 5.33 -16.43 -3.86
C GLN A 67 4.99 -15.20 -4.74
N ASP A 68 4.65 -14.08 -4.12
CA ASP A 68 4.37 -12.83 -4.84
C ASP A 68 5.62 -12.32 -5.58
N ASN A 69 6.82 -12.46 -4.98
CA ASN A 69 8.08 -12.08 -5.61
C ASN A 69 8.42 -12.98 -6.81
N GLU A 70 8.26 -14.30 -6.67
CA GLU A 70 8.40 -15.24 -7.80
C GLU A 70 7.46 -14.90 -8.95
N ARG A 71 6.19 -14.58 -8.65
CA ARG A 71 5.21 -14.14 -9.65
C ARG A 71 5.63 -12.83 -10.34
N LEU A 72 6.12 -11.84 -9.59
CA LEU A 72 6.60 -10.58 -10.16
C LEU A 72 7.81 -10.80 -11.07
N ASN A 73 8.74 -11.67 -10.69
CA ASN A 73 9.88 -12.01 -11.53
C ASN A 73 9.45 -12.67 -12.84
N GLN A 74 8.43 -13.54 -12.80
CA GLN A 74 7.86 -14.13 -14.01
C GLN A 74 7.23 -13.05 -14.92
N ILE A 75 6.43 -12.14 -14.36
CA ILE A 75 5.82 -11.03 -15.10
C ILE A 75 6.90 -10.14 -15.75
N ILE A 76 7.98 -9.83 -15.02
CA ILE A 76 9.11 -9.05 -15.56
C ILE A 76 9.78 -9.81 -16.71
N GLY A 77 9.94 -11.14 -16.57
CA GLY A 77 10.46 -11.99 -17.64
C GLY A 77 9.60 -11.91 -18.91
N ASP A 78 8.30 -12.11 -18.77
CA ASP A 78 7.33 -12.05 -19.87
C ASP A 78 7.32 -10.66 -20.54
N GLN A 79 7.33 -9.59 -19.74
CA GLN A 79 7.39 -8.22 -20.27
C GLN A 79 8.69 -7.95 -21.03
N ARG A 80 9.84 -8.45 -20.55
CA ARG A 80 11.11 -8.31 -21.26
C ARG A 80 11.09 -9.04 -22.60
N VAL A 81 10.48 -10.24 -22.67
CA VAL A 81 10.29 -10.97 -23.92
C VAL A 81 9.41 -10.18 -24.86
N GLN A 82 8.26 -9.66 -24.41
CA GLN A 82 7.37 -8.85 -25.24
C GLN A 82 8.05 -7.59 -25.77
N ILE A 83 8.82 -6.87 -24.94
CA ILE A 83 9.60 -5.70 -25.37
C ILE A 83 10.62 -6.09 -26.43
N LYS A 84 11.32 -7.20 -26.22
CA LYS A 84 12.31 -7.71 -27.17
C LYS A 84 11.63 -8.11 -28.49
N GLU A 85 10.51 -8.82 -28.45
CA GLU A 85 9.75 -9.18 -29.65
C GLU A 85 9.20 -7.94 -30.39
N MET A 86 8.73 -6.91 -29.67
CA MET A 86 8.31 -5.65 -30.27
C MET A 86 9.48 -4.93 -30.96
N SER A 87 10.67 -4.98 -30.36
CA SER A 87 11.91 -4.44 -30.93
C SER A 87 12.37 -5.24 -32.14
N ASP A 88 12.44 -6.56 -32.03
CA ASP A 88 12.96 -7.48 -33.06
C ASP A 88 12.02 -7.56 -34.28
N ASN A 89 10.69 -7.41 -34.08
CA ASN A 89 9.69 -7.45 -35.16
C ASN A 89 9.44 -6.10 -35.84
N GLY A 90 10.25 -5.06 -35.58
CA GLY A 90 10.11 -3.80 -36.31
C GLY A 90 8.81 -3.03 -36.04
N TYR A 91 8.11 -3.29 -34.93
CA TYR A 91 7.13 -2.33 -34.37
C TYR A 91 7.82 -1.00 -33.95
N ASP A 92 9.16 -1.07 -33.95
CA ASP A 92 10.24 -0.10 -34.02
C ASP A 92 9.90 1.21 -34.75
N ARG A 93 9.97 2.32 -34.00
CA ARG A 93 10.12 3.73 -34.37
C ARG A 93 9.23 4.34 -35.47
N VAL A 94 9.07 3.71 -36.63
CA VAL A 94 8.27 4.18 -37.77
C VAL A 94 6.78 4.14 -37.45
N ALA A 95 6.26 3.08 -36.84
CA ALA A 95 4.85 3.02 -36.42
C ALA A 95 4.54 4.07 -35.34
N PHE A 96 5.46 4.26 -34.40
CA PHE A 96 5.39 5.32 -33.40
C PHE A 96 5.47 6.71 -34.04
N MET A 97 6.45 6.99 -34.91
CA MET A 97 6.59 8.26 -35.63
C MET A 97 5.38 8.58 -36.51
N ASN A 98 4.81 7.58 -37.18
CA ASN A 98 3.59 7.75 -37.97
C ASN A 98 2.41 8.17 -37.08
N LYS A 99 2.27 7.55 -35.90
CA LYS A 99 1.22 7.92 -34.94
C LYS A 99 1.46 9.32 -34.34
N THR A 100 2.70 9.65 -33.99
CA THR A 100 3.08 11.00 -33.51
C THR A 100 2.80 12.08 -34.57
N THR A 101 3.17 11.83 -35.83
CA THR A 101 2.93 12.76 -36.95
C THR A 101 1.43 12.97 -37.19
N GLN A 102 0.61 11.92 -37.07
CA GLN A 102 -0.85 12.06 -37.17
C GLN A 102 -1.45 12.89 -36.03
N LEU A 103 -0.94 12.70 -34.81
CA LEU A 103 -1.35 13.48 -33.64
C LEU A 103 -0.95 14.96 -33.78
N GLU A 104 0.25 15.25 -34.28
CA GLU A 104 0.72 16.62 -34.55
C GLU A 104 -0.15 17.33 -35.61
N LYS A 105 -0.50 16.65 -36.70
CA LYS A 105 -1.43 17.19 -37.71
C LYS A 105 -2.81 17.51 -37.11
N SER A 106 -3.31 16.64 -36.25
CA SER A 106 -4.59 16.83 -35.57
C SER A 106 -4.55 17.99 -34.57
N LEU A 107 -3.41 18.21 -33.91
CA LEU A 107 -3.19 19.35 -33.03
C LEU A 107 -3.17 20.68 -33.82
N MET A 108 -2.52 20.70 -34.98
CA MET A 108 -2.48 21.89 -35.85
C MET A 108 -3.87 22.24 -36.42
N SER A 109 -4.70 21.26 -36.76
CA SER A 109 -6.06 21.54 -37.21
C SER A 109 -6.93 22.08 -36.08
N LEU A 110 -6.80 21.55 -34.86
CA LEU A 110 -7.50 22.04 -33.67
C LEU A 110 -7.09 23.48 -33.29
N SER A 111 -5.81 23.84 -33.42
CA SER A 111 -5.36 25.22 -33.16
C SER A 111 -5.89 26.20 -34.22
N GLY A 112 -6.01 25.76 -35.47
CA GLY A 112 -6.68 26.51 -36.54
C GLY A 112 -8.16 26.77 -36.23
N ILE A 113 -8.88 25.74 -35.75
CA ILE A 113 -10.28 25.85 -35.31
C ILE A 113 -10.40 26.80 -34.11
N SER A 114 -9.52 26.68 -33.11
CA SER A 114 -9.50 27.59 -31.96
C SER A 114 -9.40 29.06 -32.37
N THR A 115 -8.51 29.37 -33.33
CA THR A 115 -8.37 30.72 -33.88
C THR A 115 -9.65 31.21 -34.58
N GLN A 116 -10.34 30.33 -35.31
CA GLN A 116 -11.62 30.65 -35.93
C GLN A 116 -12.71 30.90 -34.89
N VAL A 117 -12.78 30.07 -33.85
CA VAL A 117 -13.74 30.25 -32.74
C VAL A 117 -13.50 31.60 -32.06
N SER A 118 -12.26 31.98 -31.75
CA SER A 118 -11.97 33.29 -31.17
C SER A 118 -12.36 34.46 -32.09
N ARG A 119 -12.25 34.31 -33.42
CA ARG A 119 -12.77 35.32 -34.36
C ARG A 119 -14.29 35.38 -34.32
N MET A 120 -14.97 34.24 -34.26
CA MET A 120 -16.43 34.18 -34.14
C MET A 120 -16.90 34.80 -32.81
N GLU A 121 -16.22 34.52 -31.70
CA GLU A 121 -16.50 35.13 -30.39
C GLU A 121 -16.39 36.66 -30.44
N ASN A 122 -15.36 37.18 -31.11
CA ASN A 122 -15.19 38.63 -31.29
C ASN A 122 -16.31 39.25 -32.14
N LEU A 123 -16.74 38.58 -33.22
CA LEU A 123 -17.87 39.04 -34.04
C LEU A 123 -19.19 39.01 -33.27
N VAL A 124 -19.45 37.92 -32.54
CA VAL A 124 -20.65 37.77 -31.71
C VAL A 124 -20.68 38.83 -30.62
N SER A 125 -19.56 39.11 -29.97
CA SER A 125 -19.44 40.17 -28.96
C SER A 125 -19.75 41.55 -29.54
N ARG A 126 -19.28 41.83 -30.76
CA ARG A 126 -19.63 43.08 -31.48
C ARG A 126 -21.12 43.17 -31.76
N ILE A 127 -21.72 42.11 -32.31
CA ILE A 127 -23.17 42.08 -32.60
C ILE A 127 -23.97 42.32 -31.32
N PHE A 128 -23.63 41.66 -30.22
CA PHE A 128 -24.31 41.88 -28.94
C PHE A 128 -24.17 43.32 -28.46
N SER A 129 -22.99 43.93 -28.59
CA SER A 129 -22.79 45.34 -28.23
C SER A 129 -23.64 46.29 -29.07
N GLU A 130 -23.75 46.04 -30.38
CA GLU A 130 -24.57 46.85 -31.30
C GLU A 130 -26.07 46.69 -31.01
N VAL A 131 -26.53 45.46 -30.76
CA VAL A 131 -27.91 45.18 -30.34
C VAL A 131 -28.24 45.88 -29.02
N GLU A 132 -27.31 45.92 -28.07
CA GLU A 132 -27.50 46.62 -26.80
C GLU A 132 -27.62 48.13 -26.99
N ILE A 133 -26.82 48.73 -27.89
CA ILE A 133 -26.92 50.14 -28.27
C ILE A 133 -28.29 50.42 -28.89
N ILE A 134 -28.73 49.62 -29.85
CA ILE A 134 -30.05 49.76 -30.50
C ILE A 134 -31.18 49.66 -29.47
N LYS A 135 -31.11 48.67 -28.57
CA LYS A 135 -32.10 48.50 -27.50
C LYS A 135 -32.17 49.73 -26.58
N ARG A 136 -31.03 50.34 -26.24
CA ARG A 136 -30.99 51.60 -25.47
C ARG A 136 -31.58 52.78 -26.24
N MET A 137 -31.40 52.85 -27.56
CA MET A 137 -31.99 53.90 -28.39
C MET A 137 -33.52 53.77 -28.49
N LEU A 138 -34.03 52.54 -28.58
CA LEU A 138 -35.48 52.25 -28.68
C LEU A 138 -36.23 52.29 -27.35
N SER A 139 -35.53 52.34 -26.21
CA SER A 139 -36.12 52.43 -24.86
C SER A 139 -36.16 53.87 -24.30
N ARG A 140 -35.90 54.88 -25.15
CA ARG A 140 -36.09 56.31 -24.87
C ARG A 140 -37.38 56.79 -25.50
#